data_AF-A0A2T3KM28-F1
#
_entry.id   AF-A0A2T3KM28-F1
#
_cell.length_a   1.000
_cell.length_b   1.000
_cell.length_c   1.000
_cell.angle_alpha   90.00
_cell.angle_beta   90.00
_cell.angle_gamma   90.00
#
_symmetry.space_group_name_H-M   'P 1'
#
loop_
_entity.id
_entity.type
_entity.pdbx_description
1 polymer ?
#
loop_
_entity_poly.entity_id
_entity_poly.type
_entity_poly.pdbx_seq_one_letter_code
_entity_poly.pdbx_strand_id
1 'polypeptide(L)'
;MHFVDFALNAPLLKYESTELPVTNIPCFHCEKPIRENEATAKNAWIKLHEACLEPHNKECDRLDTEIYEQELKAKQNEKKILKDLQNTLKPNLFEIIEFELEQHCYRVLDLVKRKDISAMECHPNEILITEDLPFDHIYSDVTSCDDSYGGDIYIPLGYRNYLKVTIWG
;
A
#
# COMPACT_ATOMS: atom_id res chain seq x y z
N MET A 1 -17.52 -88.96 -21.59
CA MET A 1 -16.26 -88.76 -22.33
C MET A 1 -15.80 -87.36 -21.99
N HIS A 2 -14.65 -87.25 -21.34
CA HIS A 2 -14.09 -86.03 -20.75
C HIS A 2 -13.48 -85.06 -21.79
N PHE A 3 -13.15 -83.85 -21.29
CA PHE A 3 -12.08 -82.91 -21.69
C PHE A 3 -12.50 -81.84 -22.73
N VAL A 4 -12.24 -80.53 -22.62
CA VAL A 4 -11.45 -79.68 -21.68
C VAL A 4 -12.00 -78.24 -21.75
N ASP A 5 -11.85 -77.50 -20.65
CA ASP A 5 -11.85 -76.04 -20.55
C ASP A 5 -11.01 -75.32 -21.62
N PHE A 6 -11.48 -74.15 -22.07
CA PHE A 6 -10.61 -73.03 -22.45
C PHE A 6 -11.28 -71.71 -22.07
N ALA A 7 -11.00 -71.25 -20.85
CA ALA A 7 -11.14 -69.87 -20.44
C ALA A 7 -10.11 -69.02 -21.19
N LEU A 8 -10.55 -68.28 -22.21
CA LEU A 8 -9.75 -67.25 -22.85
C LEU A 8 -10.01 -65.92 -22.15
N ASN A 9 -9.08 -65.60 -21.25
CA ASN A 9 -8.84 -64.29 -20.67
C ASN A 9 -8.79 -63.21 -21.77
N ALA A 10 -9.87 -62.45 -21.95
CA ALA A 10 -9.78 -61.14 -22.57
C ALA A 10 -9.40 -60.14 -21.46
N PRO A 11 -8.22 -59.51 -21.50
CA PRO A 11 -7.94 -58.43 -20.57
C PRO A 11 -8.93 -57.30 -20.83
N LEU A 12 -9.73 -56.99 -19.81
CA LEU A 12 -10.46 -55.72 -19.72
C LEU A 12 -9.42 -54.62 -19.89
N LEU A 13 -9.40 -53.98 -21.06
CA LEU A 13 -8.70 -52.72 -21.27
C LEU A 13 -9.24 -51.77 -20.19
N LYS A 14 -8.42 -51.56 -19.16
CA LYS A 14 -8.61 -50.45 -18.24
C LYS A 14 -8.65 -49.22 -19.13
N TYR A 15 -9.79 -48.54 -19.17
CA TYR A 15 -9.84 -47.16 -19.61
C TYR A 15 -8.92 -46.42 -18.64
N GLU A 16 -7.65 -46.27 -19.04
CA GLU A 16 -6.79 -45.25 -18.49
C GLU A 16 -7.54 -43.95 -18.76
N SER A 17 -8.04 -43.37 -17.67
CA SER A 17 -8.53 -42.01 -17.63
C SER A 17 -7.44 -41.14 -18.23
N THR A 18 -7.61 -40.77 -19.49
CA THR A 18 -6.82 -39.72 -20.15
C THR A 18 -7.06 -38.46 -19.34
N GLU A 19 -6.15 -38.18 -18.41
CA GLU A 19 -6.05 -36.89 -17.76
C GLU A 19 -5.84 -35.87 -18.89
N LEU A 20 -6.91 -35.11 -19.18
CA LEU A 20 -6.85 -33.98 -20.09
C LEU A 20 -5.74 -33.03 -19.63
N PRO A 21 -5.01 -32.37 -20.55
CA PRO A 21 -3.92 -31.47 -20.20
C PRO A 21 -4.45 -30.42 -19.22
N VAL A 22 -3.91 -30.41 -18.01
CA VAL A 22 -4.27 -29.39 -17.02
C VAL A 22 -3.69 -28.07 -17.52
N THR A 23 -4.55 -27.15 -17.95
CA THR A 23 -4.13 -25.75 -18.06
C THR A 23 -3.79 -25.27 -16.65
N ASN A 24 -2.51 -25.26 -16.30
CA ASN A 24 -2.00 -24.89 -14.97
C ASN A 24 -2.12 -23.38 -14.68
N ILE A 25 -3.15 -22.71 -15.20
CA ILE A 25 -3.38 -21.29 -14.93
C ILE A 25 -4.06 -21.22 -13.55
N PRO A 26 -3.42 -20.64 -12.52
CA PRO A 26 -4.03 -20.49 -11.22
C PRO A 26 -5.15 -19.45 -11.29
N CYS A 27 -6.22 -19.70 -10.53
CA CYS A 27 -7.27 -18.72 -10.28
C CYS A 27 -6.70 -17.58 -9.43
N PHE A 28 -6.88 -16.34 -9.89
CA PHE A 28 -6.33 -15.16 -9.21
C PHE A 28 -6.87 -14.96 -7.79
N HIS A 29 -8.09 -15.42 -7.50
CA HIS A 29 -8.72 -15.23 -6.19
C HIS A 29 -8.38 -16.33 -5.18
N CYS A 30 -8.36 -17.60 -5.60
CA CYS A 30 -8.21 -18.74 -4.68
C CYS A 30 -6.92 -19.53 -4.88
N GLU A 31 -6.07 -19.13 -5.83
CA GLU A 31 -4.78 -19.72 -6.20
C GLU A 31 -4.83 -21.19 -6.65
N LYS A 32 -6.02 -21.78 -6.75
CA LYS A 32 -6.22 -23.15 -7.24
C LYS A 32 -6.14 -23.20 -8.77
N PRO A 33 -5.62 -24.30 -9.35
CA PRO A 33 -5.56 -24.45 -10.81
C PRO A 33 -6.96 -24.48 -11.41
N ILE A 34 -7.13 -23.77 -12.53
CA ILE A 34 -8.36 -23.79 -13.33
C ILE A 34 -8.26 -24.90 -14.36
N ARG A 35 -9.10 -25.93 -14.27
CA ARG A 35 -9.09 -27.04 -15.23
C ARG A 35 -9.76 -26.63 -16.55
N GLU A 36 -9.42 -27.31 -17.65
CA GLU A 36 -9.95 -26.99 -19.00
C GLU A 36 -11.50 -27.05 -19.09
N ASN A 37 -12.12 -27.89 -18.25
CA ASN A 37 -13.57 -28.11 -18.24
C ASN A 37 -14.31 -27.23 -17.22
N GLU A 38 -13.60 -26.42 -16.45
CA GLU A 38 -14.22 -25.54 -15.45
C GLU A 38 -14.68 -24.24 -16.13
N ALA A 39 -15.84 -23.73 -15.72
CA ALA A 39 -16.32 -22.45 -16.21
C ALA A 39 -15.47 -21.31 -15.64
N THR A 40 -15.06 -20.39 -16.51
CA THR A 40 -14.10 -19.33 -16.17
C THR A 40 -14.65 -17.97 -16.51
N ALA A 41 -14.43 -17.02 -15.61
CA ALA A 41 -14.58 -15.61 -15.91
C ALA A 41 -13.20 -15.05 -16.30
N LYS A 42 -13.13 -14.38 -17.45
CA LYS A 42 -11.91 -13.70 -17.91
C LYS A 42 -12.10 -12.21 -17.80
N ASN A 43 -11.31 -11.56 -16.94
CA ASN A 43 -11.10 -10.12 -16.99
C ASN A 43 -9.80 -9.85 -17.76
N ALA A 44 -9.64 -8.63 -18.28
CA ALA A 44 -8.58 -8.26 -19.23
C ALA A 44 -7.15 -8.69 -18.82
N TRP A 45 -6.90 -8.88 -17.52
CA TRP A 45 -5.59 -9.20 -16.95
C TRP A 45 -5.55 -10.43 -16.04
N ILE A 46 -6.71 -10.98 -15.64
CA ILE A 46 -6.80 -12.07 -14.66
C ILE A 46 -7.77 -13.16 -15.10
N LYS A 47 -7.49 -14.40 -14.69
CA LYS A 47 -8.36 -15.56 -14.89
C LYS A 47 -8.91 -16.02 -13.56
N LEU A 48 -10.22 -16.20 -13.49
CA LEU A 48 -10.93 -16.62 -12.28
C LEU A 48 -11.81 -17.84 -12.61
N HIS A 49 -12.00 -18.72 -11.63
CA HIS A 49 -13.16 -19.62 -11.63
C HIS A 49 -14.43 -18.76 -11.65
N GLU A 50 -15.45 -19.17 -12.39
CA GLU A 50 -16.74 -18.45 -12.43
C GLU A 50 -17.32 -18.29 -11.01
N ALA A 51 -17.24 -19.33 -10.18
CA ALA A 51 -17.66 -19.30 -8.78
C ALA A 51 -16.84 -18.33 -7.90
N CYS A 52 -15.64 -17.96 -8.33
CA CYS A 52 -14.77 -17.01 -7.62
C CYS A 52 -14.95 -15.56 -8.09
N LEU A 53 -15.71 -15.30 -9.17
CA LEU A 53 -15.90 -13.95 -9.70
C LEU A 53 -16.64 -13.05 -8.70
N GLU A 54 -17.79 -13.49 -8.21
CA GLU A 54 -18.61 -12.73 -7.26
C GLU A 54 -17.89 -12.46 -5.92
N PRO A 55 -17.25 -13.46 -5.27
CA PRO A 55 -16.42 -13.22 -4.09
C PRO A 55 -15.27 -12.24 -4.35
N HIS A 56 -14.61 -12.35 -5.50
CA HIS A 56 -13.51 -11.46 -5.86
C HIS A 56 -13.99 -10.01 -6.05
N ASN A 57 -15.09 -9.80 -6.78
CA ASN A 57 -15.65 -8.46 -6.98
C ASN A 57 -16.05 -7.81 -5.64
N LYS A 58 -16.68 -8.57 -4.74
CA LYS A 58 -17.04 -8.06 -3.40
C LYS A 58 -15.81 -7.68 -2.57
N GLU A 59 -14.73 -8.45 -2.69
CA GLU A 59 -13.48 -8.14 -2.01
C GLU A 59 -12.83 -6.89 -2.58
N CYS A 60 -12.83 -6.73 -3.91
CA CYS A 60 -12.38 -5.49 -4.57
C CYS A 60 -13.21 -4.28 -4.10
N ASP A 61 -14.54 -4.37 -4.12
CA ASP A 61 -15.43 -3.29 -3.67
C ASP A 61 -15.17 -2.93 -2.19
N ARG A 62 -14.91 -3.94 -1.34
CA ARG A 62 -14.55 -3.74 0.07
C ARG A 62 -13.24 -2.98 0.20
N LEU A 63 -12.20 -3.40 -0.53
CA LEU A 63 -10.89 -2.74 -0.52
C LEU A 63 -10.97 -1.31 -1.05
N ASP A 64 -11.71 -1.08 -2.13
CA ASP A 64 -11.93 0.25 -2.69
C ASP A 64 -12.62 1.18 -1.68
N THR A 65 -13.63 0.65 -0.98
CA THR A 65 -14.32 1.39 0.10
C THR A 65 -13.36 1.71 1.26
N GLU A 66 -12.55 0.75 1.69
CA GLU A 66 -11.59 0.93 2.78
C GLU A 66 -10.51 1.96 2.43
N ILE A 67 -9.99 1.92 1.21
CA ILE A 67 -9.02 2.89 0.70
C ILE A 67 -9.66 4.28 0.70
N TYR A 68 -10.88 4.41 0.15
CA TYR A 68 -11.59 5.69 0.12
C TYR A 68 -11.82 6.27 1.53
N GLU A 69 -12.24 5.44 2.50
CA GLU A 69 -12.43 5.88 3.88
C GLU A 69 -11.12 6.31 4.55
N GLN A 70 -10.02 5.61 4.27
CA GLN A 70 -8.69 5.98 4.78
C GLN A 70 -8.23 7.32 4.20
N GLU A 71 -8.40 7.54 2.89
CA GLU A 71 -8.07 8.82 2.25
C GLU A 71 -8.92 9.97 2.80
N LEU A 72 -10.21 9.73 3.03
CA LEU A 72 -11.10 10.74 3.61
C LEU A 72 -10.68 11.13 5.02
N LYS A 73 -10.34 10.14 5.86
CA LYS A 73 -9.83 10.36 7.23
C LYS A 73 -8.50 11.11 7.21
N ALA A 74 -7.58 10.75 6.31
CA ALA A 74 -6.31 11.43 6.15
C ALA A 74 -6.51 12.92 5.81
N LYS A 75 -7.35 13.23 4.82
CA LYS A 75 -7.70 14.61 4.43
C LYS A 75 -8.36 15.40 5.55
N GLN A 76 -9.21 14.77 6.35
CA GLN A 76 -9.83 15.43 7.51
C GLN A 76 -8.81 15.74 8.60
N ASN A 77 -7.89 14.81 8.87
CA ASN A 77 -6.81 15.00 9.84
C ASN A 77 -5.86 16.13 9.41
N GLU A 78 -5.46 16.15 8.14
CA GLU A 78 -4.61 17.18 7.55
C GLU A 78 -5.22 18.59 7.72
N LYS A 79 -6.49 18.76 7.32
CA LYS A 79 -7.21 20.03 7.51
C LYS A 79 -7.26 20.46 8.97
N LYS A 80 -7.41 19.50 9.89
CA LYS A 80 -7.42 19.78 11.32
C LYS A 80 -6.04 20.25 11.79
N ILE A 81 -4.97 19.55 11.43
CA ILE A 81 -3.59 19.92 11.78
C ILE A 81 -3.30 21.33 11.28
N LEU A 82 -3.53 21.63 10.01
CA LEU A 82 -3.26 22.96 9.43
C LEU A 82 -4.03 24.06 10.16
N LYS A 83 -5.31 23.83 10.46
CA LYS A 83 -6.13 24.78 11.22
C LYS A 83 -5.61 24.98 12.65
N ASP A 84 -5.21 23.91 13.32
CA ASP A 84 -4.68 23.99 14.69
C ASP A 84 -3.33 24.73 14.70
N LEU A 85 -2.47 24.50 13.70
CA LEU A 85 -1.21 25.22 13.54
C LEU A 85 -1.42 26.70 13.25
N GLN A 86 -2.34 27.04 12.34
CA GLN A 86 -2.69 28.44 12.02
C GLN A 86 -3.15 29.22 13.26
N ASN A 87 -3.89 28.57 14.17
CA ASN A 87 -4.40 29.21 15.38
C ASN A 87 -3.37 29.28 16.52
N THR A 88 -2.37 28.40 16.52
CA THR A 88 -1.44 28.23 17.66
C THR A 88 -0.09 28.87 17.41
N LEU A 89 0.40 28.85 16.18
CA LEU A 89 1.72 29.36 15.82
C LEU A 89 1.66 30.88 15.58
N LYS A 90 2.83 31.52 15.70
CA LYS A 90 2.97 32.91 15.24
C LYS A 90 2.77 32.97 13.72
N PRO A 91 2.19 34.05 13.17
CA PRO A 91 1.93 34.17 11.72
C PRO A 91 3.15 33.88 10.84
N ASN A 92 4.32 34.43 11.19
CA ASN A 92 5.57 34.23 10.46
C ASN A 92 6.03 32.76 10.41
N LEU A 93 5.76 31.99 11.47
CA LEU A 93 6.10 30.56 11.52
C LEU A 93 5.13 29.74 10.67
N PHE A 94 3.86 30.13 10.64
CA PHE A 94 2.86 29.48 9.80
C PHE A 94 3.06 29.76 8.31
N GLU A 95 3.41 31.00 7.94
CA GLU A 95 3.75 31.38 6.55
C GLU A 95 4.90 30.52 6.00
N ILE A 96 5.88 30.18 6.84
CA ILE A 96 6.99 29.31 6.42
C ILE A 96 6.52 27.87 6.21
N ILE A 97 5.63 27.36 7.07
CA ILE A 97 5.02 26.05 6.85
C ILE A 97 4.22 26.04 5.55
N GLU A 98 3.42 27.07 5.29
CA GLU A 98 2.67 27.18 4.02
C GLU A 98 3.61 27.18 2.82
N PHE A 99 4.70 27.95 2.89
CA PHE A 99 5.71 27.99 1.83
C PHE A 99 6.32 26.60 1.56
N GLU A 100 6.75 25.89 2.60
CA GLU A 100 7.32 24.54 2.45
C GLU A 100 6.30 23.54 1.86
N LEU A 101 5.03 23.62 2.27
CA LEU A 101 3.97 22.79 1.72
C LEU A 101 3.63 23.12 0.25
N GLU A 102 3.84 24.36 -0.18
CA GLU A 102 3.69 24.77 -1.58
C GLU A 102 4.87 24.35 -2.46
N GLN A 103 6.10 24.33 -1.92
CA GLN A 103 7.29 23.93 -2.65
C GLN A 103 7.39 22.40 -2.84
N HIS A 104 6.76 21.63 -1.97
CA HIS A 104 6.86 20.17 -1.98
C HIS A 104 5.54 19.50 -2.35
N CYS A 105 5.62 18.49 -3.22
CA CYS A 105 4.53 17.52 -3.36
C CYS A 105 4.50 16.64 -2.10
N TYR A 106 3.66 16.99 -1.13
CA TYR A 106 3.48 16.20 0.09
C TYR A 106 2.26 15.27 -0.01
N ARG A 107 2.34 14.15 0.69
CA ARG A 107 1.28 13.14 0.74
C ARG A 107 0.59 13.09 2.11
N VAL A 108 1.34 13.28 3.19
CA VAL A 108 0.84 13.12 4.56
C VAL A 108 1.44 14.18 5.47
N LEU A 109 0.60 14.73 6.35
CA LEU A 109 0.98 15.59 7.47
C LEU A 109 0.66 14.91 8.79
N ASP A 110 1.62 14.94 9.71
CA ASP A 110 1.42 14.43 11.07
C ASP A 110 2.16 15.26 12.12
N LEU A 111 1.66 15.24 13.36
CA LEU A 111 2.29 15.88 14.51
C LEU A 111 3.04 14.83 15.33
N VAL A 112 4.36 14.88 15.28
CA VAL A 112 5.22 13.90 15.95
C VAL A 112 6.02 14.53 17.07
N LYS A 113 6.41 13.71 18.04
CA LYS A 113 7.35 14.14 19.08
C LYS A 113 8.74 13.73 18.68
N ARG A 114 9.74 14.45 19.17
CA ARG A 114 11.17 14.16 18.94
C ARG A 114 11.54 12.68 19.15
N LYS A 115 10.95 12.04 20.16
CA LYS A 115 11.20 10.62 20.51
C LYS A 115 10.75 9.64 19.41
N ASP A 116 9.89 10.07 18.50
CA ASP A 116 9.31 9.27 17.43
C ASP A 116 10.05 9.51 16.10
N ILE A 117 11.08 10.36 16.09
CA ILE A 117 11.95 10.61 14.93
C ILE A 117 13.14 9.64 15.02
N SER A 118 13.21 8.68 14.09
CA SER A 118 14.21 7.60 14.07
C SER A 118 15.59 8.03 13.55
N ALA A 119 15.70 9.23 12.97
CA ALA A 119 16.95 9.73 12.39
C ALA A 119 17.65 10.77 13.29
N MET A 120 18.85 10.39 13.70
CA MET A 120 19.99 11.23 14.10
C MET A 120 19.96 12.01 15.42
N GLU A 121 21.17 12.07 16.00
CA GLU A 121 21.60 12.81 17.18
C GLU A 121 21.51 14.35 16.97
N CYS A 122 20.35 14.92 16.65
CA CYS A 122 20.23 16.37 16.59
C CYS A 122 20.28 16.97 18.01
N HIS A 123 21.23 17.85 18.33
CA HIS A 123 21.33 18.41 19.68
C HIS A 123 20.01 19.09 20.12
N PRO A 124 19.48 18.82 21.33
CA PRO A 124 18.19 19.35 21.80
C PRO A 124 18.07 20.87 21.91
N ASN A 125 19.18 21.59 21.77
CA ASN A 125 19.28 23.01 22.08
C ASN A 125 19.50 23.91 20.86
N GLU A 126 19.60 23.35 19.64
CA GLU A 126 19.95 24.15 18.45
C GLU A 126 18.76 24.68 17.66
N ILE A 127 17.55 24.15 17.86
CA ILE A 127 16.37 24.64 17.15
C ILE A 127 15.64 25.66 18.03
N LEU A 128 16.27 26.82 18.15
CA LEU A 128 15.63 28.05 18.61
C LEU A 128 15.03 28.75 17.38
N ILE A 129 13.70 28.75 17.26
CA ILE A 129 13.00 29.63 16.32
C ILE A 129 13.15 31.06 16.85
N THR A 130 14.28 31.69 16.53
CA THR A 130 14.49 33.13 16.66
C THR A 130 14.17 33.80 15.33
N GLU A 131 13.78 35.08 15.38
CA GLU A 131 13.29 35.86 14.24
C GLU A 131 14.29 35.97 13.06
N ASP A 132 15.55 35.56 13.24
CA ASP A 132 16.65 35.76 12.29
C ASP A 132 17.46 34.49 11.90
N LEU A 133 17.00 33.26 12.22
CA LEU A 133 17.75 32.03 11.87
C LEU A 133 17.09 31.20 10.77
N PRO A 134 17.88 30.61 9.84
CA PRO A 134 17.38 29.66 8.85
C PRO A 134 16.70 28.47 9.54
N PHE A 135 15.56 28.04 9.00
CA PHE A 135 14.88 26.84 9.45
C PHE A 135 15.78 25.63 9.15
N ASP A 136 16.46 25.13 10.17
CA ASP A 136 17.17 23.85 10.07
C ASP A 136 16.13 22.73 10.07
N HIS A 137 15.65 22.42 8.87
CA HIS A 137 14.82 21.27 8.56
C HIS A 137 15.60 19.99 8.90
N ILE A 138 14.98 19.09 9.65
CA ILE A 138 15.53 17.74 9.80
C ILE A 138 14.98 16.92 8.63
N TYR A 139 15.87 16.53 7.73
CA TYR A 139 15.57 15.61 6.64
C TYR A 139 15.90 14.19 7.10
N SER A 140 14.90 13.32 7.18
CA SER A 140 15.11 11.89 7.40
C SER A 140 14.79 11.14 6.13
N ASP A 141 15.72 10.29 5.72
CA ASP A 141 15.51 9.32 4.65
C ASP A 141 15.08 9.95 3.33
N VAL A 142 15.75 11.06 3.01
CA VAL A 142 15.60 11.70 1.72
C VAL A 142 16.46 10.94 0.72
N THR A 143 15.86 9.96 0.06
CA THR A 143 16.52 9.18 -0.99
C THR A 143 16.16 9.75 -2.35
N SER A 144 17.16 10.25 -3.08
CA SER A 144 17.03 10.57 -4.50
C SER A 144 17.39 9.34 -5.34
N CYS A 145 16.42 8.69 -5.97
CA CYS A 145 16.65 7.64 -6.96
C CYS A 145 15.92 8.02 -8.26
N ASP A 146 16.64 7.98 -9.38
CA ASP A 146 16.10 8.12 -10.74
C ASP A 146 15.06 9.24 -10.89
N ASP A 147 15.52 10.49 -10.76
CA ASP A 147 14.74 11.74 -10.92
C ASP A 147 13.59 11.97 -9.91
N SER A 148 13.41 11.06 -8.95
CA SER A 148 12.41 11.16 -7.89
C SER A 148 13.03 11.52 -6.53
N TYR A 149 12.36 12.37 -5.76
CA TYR A 149 12.73 12.84 -4.43
C TYR A 149 11.59 12.55 -3.45
N GLY A 150 11.84 11.65 -2.51
CA GLY A 150 10.89 11.28 -1.46
C GLY A 150 11.56 11.12 -0.12
N GLY A 151 10.78 11.25 0.95
CA GLY A 151 11.28 11.15 2.32
C GLY A 151 10.39 11.86 3.33
N ASP A 152 10.92 12.05 4.54
CA ASP A 152 10.24 12.76 5.61
C ASP A 152 11.00 14.03 5.97
N ILE A 153 10.30 15.17 5.91
CA ILE A 153 10.77 16.47 6.42
C ILE A 153 10.14 16.68 7.79
N TYR A 154 10.93 17.08 8.79
CA TYR A 154 10.41 17.47 10.09
C TYR A 154 10.62 18.97 10.32
N ILE A 155 9.51 19.71 10.34
CA ILE A 155 9.50 21.13 10.63
C ILE A 155 9.30 21.32 12.14
N PRO A 156 10.23 21.98 12.83
CA PRO A 156 10.10 22.22 14.27
C PRO A 156 8.97 23.20 14.57
N LEU A 157 8.12 22.84 15.54
CA LEU A 157 7.00 23.69 15.99
C LEU A 157 7.24 24.32 17.36
N GLY A 158 8.24 23.84 18.09
CA GLY A 158 8.54 24.23 19.47
C GLY A 158 9.11 23.06 20.28
N TYR A 159 9.11 23.16 21.61
CA TYR A 159 9.78 22.20 22.51
C TYR A 159 9.38 20.74 22.23
N ARG A 160 10.26 20.01 21.51
CA ARG A 160 10.16 18.59 21.15
C ARG A 160 8.95 18.20 20.28
N ASN A 161 8.24 19.15 19.68
CA ASN A 161 7.13 18.89 18.77
C ASN A 161 7.52 19.29 17.36
N TYR A 162 7.19 18.43 16.40
CA TYR A 162 7.54 18.60 15.00
C TYR A 162 6.31 18.30 14.13
N LEU A 163 6.18 19.06 13.05
CA LEU A 163 5.32 18.71 11.92
C LEU A 163 6.13 17.79 11.01
N LYS A 164 5.69 16.54 10.88
CA LYS A 164 6.19 15.60 9.89
C LYS A 164 5.47 15.85 8.57
N VAL A 165 6.22 16.11 7.52
CA VAL A 165 5.76 16.25 6.14
C VAL A 165 6.36 15.10 5.34
N THR A 166 5.53 14.14 4.94
CA THR A 166 5.98 13.07 4.04
C THR A 166 5.84 13.56 2.61
N ILE A 167 6.97 13.67 1.92
CA ILE A 167 7.10 14.20 0.57
C ILE A 167 7.28 13.07 -0.45
N TRP A 168 6.77 13.29 -1.65
CA TRP A 168 6.89 12.38 -2.77
C TRP A 168 6.88 13.15 -4.08
N GLY A 169 7.93 13.01 -4.88
CA GLY A 169 8.09 13.56 -6.23
C GLY A 169 8.97 12.64 -7.05
#